data_AF-A0A8S4HCN8-F1
#
_entry.id   AF-A0A8S4HCN8-F1
#
_cell.length_a   1.000
_cell.length_b   1.000
_cell.length_c   1.000
_cell.angle_alpha   90.00
_cell.angle_beta   90.00
_cell.angle_gamma   90.00
#
_symmetry.space_group_name_H-M   'P 1'
#
loop_
_entity.id
_entity.type
_entity.pdbx_description
1 polymer ?
#
loop_
_entity_poly.entity_id
_entity_poly.type
_entity_poly.pdbx_seq_one_letter_code
_entity_poly.pdbx_strand_id
1 'polypeptide(L)'
;MQGINDKEPLPHKFYDRLDTRQVTSILDSLKSISAYKTLIKYEESRLILAMLARNLKLIITHYPENREKRCRDVNHWINKELSKHESKEKISDYVLAIFNDIKWPTVIDEKVCEKKEDPYSSENPKLMKELDDYCEIRDTNGCNVLKNKNQCLKFNSYISGKKEYFFSKIKDICRTPDCKKNNYTIDDNCSLDNMDDTFREINCDVLYKKLESQEPAPIIKERSPLEIGFFIIVSFILFYLFILFLEKFTPVGSIIHRFKRRKYDLKRNIEKEDDDRYTLYHSDTMPSDSENKRYYIEYGRPHN
;
A
#
# COMPACT_ATOMS: atom_id res chain seq x y z
N MET A 1 8.10 15.12 3.73
CA MET A 1 6.90 14.33 4.08
C MET A 1 5.85 14.59 3.00
N GLN A 2 5.52 13.60 2.17
CA GLN A 2 4.52 13.75 1.11
C GLN A 2 3.14 13.49 1.74
N GLY A 3 2.37 14.57 1.93
CA GLY A 3 1.02 14.55 2.49
C GLY A 3 0.02 13.82 1.59
N ILE A 4 -1.17 13.56 2.12
CA ILE A 4 -2.29 13.08 1.30
C ILE A 4 -2.58 14.14 0.25
N ASN A 5 -2.78 13.71 -1.00
CA ASN A 5 -3.13 14.62 -2.08
C ASN A 5 -4.59 15.04 -1.89
N ASP A 6 -4.82 16.19 -1.24
CA ASP A 6 -6.15 16.76 -0.99
C ASP A 6 -6.99 16.93 -2.27
N LYS A 7 -6.43 16.82 -3.48
CA LYS A 7 -7.19 16.94 -4.76
C LYS A 7 -7.75 15.62 -5.30
N GLU A 8 -7.30 14.48 -4.79
CA GLU A 8 -7.80 13.17 -5.24
C GLU A 8 -9.15 12.71 -4.67
N PRO A 9 -9.61 13.16 -3.49
CA PRO A 9 -10.86 12.68 -2.90
C PRO A 9 -12.11 13.02 -3.71
N LEU A 10 -13.15 12.21 -3.49
CA LEU A 10 -14.45 12.30 -4.14
C LEU A 10 -15.09 13.71 -4.10
N PRO A 11 -15.12 14.44 -2.95
CA PRO A 11 -15.71 15.77 -2.90
C PRO A 11 -15.08 16.75 -3.90
N HIS A 12 -13.75 16.76 -4.00
CA HIS A 12 -13.04 17.64 -4.94
C HIS A 12 -13.29 17.24 -6.39
N LYS A 13 -13.24 15.95 -6.71
CA LYS A 13 -13.55 15.46 -8.07
C LYS A 13 -14.95 15.81 -8.52
N PHE A 14 -15.93 15.75 -7.62
CA PHE A 14 -17.29 16.16 -7.95
C PHE A 14 -17.38 17.67 -8.15
N TYR A 15 -16.86 18.44 -7.20
CA TYR A 15 -16.96 19.89 -7.22
C TYR A 15 -16.26 20.51 -8.44
N ASP A 16 -15.08 20.01 -8.81
CA ASP A 16 -14.35 20.44 -10.01
C ASP A 16 -15.14 20.16 -11.31
N ARG A 17 -15.93 19.07 -11.33
CA ARG A 17 -16.79 18.77 -12.49
C ARG A 17 -17.90 19.79 -12.65
N LEU A 18 -18.33 20.49 -11.60
CA LEU A 18 -19.44 21.45 -11.68
C LEU A 18 -19.15 22.58 -12.68
N ASP A 19 -17.87 22.95 -12.84
CA ASP A 19 -17.40 23.99 -13.76
C ASP A 19 -17.14 23.49 -15.20
N THR A 20 -17.30 22.20 -15.47
CA THR A 20 -17.14 21.68 -16.85
C THR A 20 -18.21 22.27 -17.78
N ARG A 21 -17.76 22.82 -18.92
CA ARG A 21 -18.69 23.42 -19.90
C ARG A 21 -19.67 22.39 -20.44
N GLN A 22 -20.90 22.84 -20.70
CA GLN A 22 -21.97 22.04 -21.24
C GLN A 22 -22.60 22.74 -22.46
N VAL A 23 -22.96 21.95 -23.47
CA VAL A 23 -23.68 22.46 -24.65
C VAL A 23 -25.10 22.86 -24.24
N THR A 24 -25.55 24.04 -24.69
CA THR A 24 -26.83 24.64 -24.31
C THR A 24 -28.06 23.89 -24.82
N SER A 25 -27.89 22.97 -25.79
CA SER A 25 -28.96 22.09 -26.28
C SER A 25 -29.56 21.19 -25.20
N ILE A 26 -28.85 20.94 -24.08
CA ILE A 26 -29.43 20.21 -22.94
C ILE A 26 -30.69 20.89 -22.38
N LEU A 27 -30.79 22.21 -22.52
CA LEU A 27 -31.92 23.00 -22.05
C LEU A 27 -33.19 22.74 -22.87
N ASP A 28 -33.06 22.28 -24.11
CA ASP A 28 -34.20 21.96 -24.99
C ASP A 28 -35.00 20.75 -24.48
N SER A 29 -34.37 19.92 -23.64
CA SER A 29 -35.04 18.79 -22.98
C SER A 29 -35.83 19.20 -21.74
N LEU A 30 -35.72 20.44 -21.27
CA LEU A 30 -36.35 20.92 -20.04
C LEU A 30 -37.62 21.70 -20.39
N LYS A 31 -38.77 21.20 -19.92
CA LYS A 31 -40.09 21.75 -20.28
C LYS A 31 -40.17 23.24 -19.97
N SER A 32 -39.80 23.64 -18.75
CA SER A 32 -39.89 25.04 -18.32
C SER A 32 -38.94 25.93 -19.12
N ILE A 33 -37.69 25.50 -19.33
CA ILE A 33 -36.72 26.33 -20.06
C ILE A 33 -37.01 26.40 -21.56
N SER A 34 -37.50 25.31 -22.17
CA SER A 34 -37.87 25.31 -23.60
C SER A 34 -38.91 26.39 -23.93
N ALA A 35 -39.83 26.67 -23.01
CA ALA A 35 -40.86 27.70 -23.17
C ALA A 35 -40.32 29.14 -23.07
N TYR A 36 -39.24 29.34 -22.31
CA TYR A 36 -38.65 30.66 -22.04
C TYR A 36 -37.27 30.87 -22.67
N LYS A 37 -36.79 29.95 -23.51
CA LYS A 37 -35.44 29.97 -24.09
C LYS A 37 -35.12 31.28 -24.82
N THR A 38 -36.12 31.87 -25.48
CA THR A 38 -36.01 33.15 -26.20
C THR A 38 -35.89 34.36 -25.28
N LEU A 39 -36.28 34.23 -24.01
CA LEU A 39 -36.20 35.30 -23.01
C LEU A 39 -34.83 35.39 -22.33
N ILE A 40 -34.04 34.31 -22.39
CA ILE A 40 -32.66 34.31 -21.86
C ILE A 40 -31.78 35.02 -22.88
N LYS A 41 -31.35 36.24 -22.56
CA LYS A 41 -30.67 37.13 -23.53
C LYS A 41 -29.18 36.82 -23.65
N TYR A 42 -28.53 36.43 -22.55
CA TYR A 42 -27.08 36.31 -22.49
C TYR A 42 -26.63 34.86 -22.66
N GLU A 43 -25.61 34.64 -23.49
CA GLU A 43 -25.04 33.32 -23.71
C GLU A 43 -24.40 32.76 -22.43
N GLU A 44 -23.77 33.62 -21.63
CA GLU A 44 -23.23 33.28 -20.31
C GLU A 44 -24.32 32.68 -19.39
N SER A 45 -25.52 33.28 -19.35
CA SER A 45 -26.67 32.75 -18.61
C SER A 45 -27.09 31.38 -19.12
N ARG A 46 -27.16 31.18 -20.44
CA ARG A 46 -27.49 29.88 -21.04
C ARG A 46 -26.46 28.81 -20.68
N LEU A 47 -25.18 29.16 -20.66
CA LEU A 47 -24.10 28.25 -20.27
C LEU A 47 -24.23 27.84 -18.79
N ILE A 48 -24.44 28.79 -17.88
CA ILE A 48 -24.64 28.50 -16.45
C ILE A 48 -25.84 27.58 -16.24
N LEU A 49 -26.97 27.87 -16.89
CA LEU A 49 -28.17 27.04 -16.82
C LEU A 49 -27.93 25.63 -17.38
N ALA A 50 -27.20 25.51 -18.49
CA ALA A 50 -26.86 24.21 -19.07
C ALA A 50 -25.94 23.40 -18.15
N MET A 51 -24.97 24.06 -17.51
CA MET A 51 -24.08 23.45 -16.52
C MET A 51 -24.89 22.96 -15.31
N LEU A 52 -25.81 23.78 -14.78
CA LEU A 52 -26.71 23.40 -13.68
C LEU A 52 -27.54 22.15 -14.04
N ALA A 53 -28.18 22.15 -15.21
CA ALA A 53 -28.99 21.02 -15.67
C ALA A 53 -28.18 19.72 -15.73
N ARG A 54 -26.95 19.79 -16.26
CA ARG A 54 -26.03 18.65 -16.29
C ARG A 54 -25.59 18.25 -14.88
N ASN A 55 -25.29 19.20 -14.00
CA ASN A 55 -24.85 18.94 -12.62
C ASN A 55 -25.93 18.19 -11.82
N LEU A 56 -27.20 18.56 -11.96
CA LEU A 56 -28.32 17.83 -11.34
C LEU A 56 -28.46 16.40 -11.91
N LYS A 57 -28.33 16.23 -13.24
CA LYS A 57 -28.34 14.90 -13.87
C LYS A 57 -27.15 14.02 -13.44
N LEU A 58 -26.00 14.61 -13.12
CA LEU A 58 -24.84 13.87 -12.59
C LEU A 58 -25.14 13.23 -11.24
N ILE A 59 -25.94 13.88 -10.38
CA ILE A 59 -26.32 13.31 -9.07
C ILE A 59 -27.11 12.02 -9.28
N ILE A 60 -28.11 12.04 -10.16
CA ILE A 60 -28.92 10.87 -10.48
C ILE A 60 -28.05 9.70 -10.97
N THR A 61 -27.12 9.99 -11.89
CA THR A 61 -26.42 8.97 -12.68
C THR A 61 -25.16 8.43 -12.00
N HIS A 62 -24.47 9.24 -11.21
CA HIS A 62 -23.14 8.90 -10.67
C HIS A 62 -23.04 9.00 -9.15
N TYR A 63 -23.96 9.71 -8.49
CA TYR A 63 -23.89 9.92 -7.04
C TYR A 63 -25.24 9.72 -6.32
N PRO A 64 -26.00 8.66 -6.62
CA PRO A 64 -27.34 8.52 -6.06
C PRO A 64 -27.33 8.31 -4.53
N GLU A 65 -26.32 7.63 -4.01
CA GLU A 65 -26.16 7.33 -2.57
C GLU A 65 -25.73 8.56 -1.76
N ASN A 66 -25.12 9.57 -2.40
CA ASN A 66 -24.67 10.79 -1.74
C ASN A 66 -25.48 12.02 -2.19
N ARG A 67 -26.76 11.81 -2.52
CA ARG A 67 -27.65 12.82 -3.09
C ARG A 67 -27.67 14.11 -2.27
N GLU A 68 -27.87 14.01 -0.96
CA GLU A 68 -28.04 15.18 -0.08
C GLU A 68 -26.82 16.10 -0.10
N LYS A 69 -25.63 15.54 0.11
CA LYS A 69 -24.37 16.30 0.05
C LYS A 69 -24.18 16.94 -1.32
N ARG A 70 -24.40 16.17 -2.39
CA ARG A 70 -24.23 16.68 -3.76
C ARG A 70 -25.23 17.78 -4.08
N CYS A 71 -26.43 17.75 -3.50
CA CYS A 71 -27.36 18.87 -3.57
C CYS A 71 -26.85 20.11 -2.83
N ARG A 72 -26.19 19.97 -1.67
CA ARG A 72 -25.53 21.10 -0.99
C ARG A 72 -24.40 21.67 -1.84
N ASP A 73 -23.56 20.82 -2.43
CA ASP A 73 -22.48 21.22 -3.33
C ASP A 73 -22.99 22.00 -4.56
N VAL A 74 -24.02 21.48 -5.23
CA VAL A 74 -24.62 22.15 -6.41
C VAL A 74 -25.29 23.47 -6.02
N ASN A 75 -26.00 23.52 -4.89
CA ASN A 75 -26.59 24.78 -4.39
C ASN A 75 -25.50 25.81 -4.05
N HIS A 76 -24.44 25.39 -3.36
CA HIS A 76 -23.33 26.28 -3.03
C HIS A 76 -22.64 26.83 -4.28
N TRP A 77 -22.39 25.96 -5.28
CA TRP A 77 -21.82 26.35 -6.55
C TRP A 77 -22.71 27.34 -7.31
N ILE A 78 -24.01 27.04 -7.50
CA ILE A 78 -24.88 27.92 -8.28
C ILE A 78 -25.08 29.28 -7.60
N ASN A 79 -25.17 29.33 -6.27
CA ASN A 79 -25.30 30.60 -5.55
C ASN A 79 -24.05 31.47 -5.73
N LYS A 80 -22.87 30.85 -5.75
CA LYS A 80 -21.60 31.54 -6.06
C LYS A 80 -21.54 32.02 -7.52
N GLU A 81 -22.08 31.26 -8.47
CA GLU A 81 -22.16 31.72 -9.86
C GLU A 81 -23.16 32.85 -10.01
N LEU A 82 -24.30 32.79 -9.34
CA LEU A 82 -25.31 33.85 -9.35
C LEU A 82 -24.76 35.17 -8.79
N SER A 83 -24.04 35.14 -7.67
CA SER A 83 -23.46 36.36 -7.07
C SER A 83 -22.45 37.08 -7.97
N LYS A 84 -21.87 36.38 -8.97
CA LYS A 84 -20.97 37.00 -9.96
C LYS A 84 -21.72 37.69 -11.10
N HIS A 85 -22.97 37.33 -11.35
CA HIS A 85 -23.74 37.70 -12.55
C HIS A 85 -25.05 38.45 -12.26
N GLU A 86 -25.39 38.65 -10.99
CA GLU A 86 -26.69 39.14 -10.51
C GLU A 86 -27.12 40.50 -11.09
N SER A 87 -26.17 41.32 -11.55
CA SER A 87 -26.45 42.64 -12.13
C SER A 87 -26.92 42.63 -13.59
N LYS A 88 -26.85 41.50 -14.29
CA LYS A 88 -27.07 41.44 -15.76
C LYS A 88 -28.45 40.90 -16.17
N GLU A 89 -28.99 39.94 -15.43
CA GLU A 89 -30.24 39.26 -15.79
C GLU A 89 -30.86 38.58 -14.56
N LYS A 90 -32.20 38.51 -14.48
CA LYS A 90 -32.90 37.68 -13.48
C LYS A 90 -32.81 36.20 -13.87
N ILE A 91 -31.61 35.65 -13.77
CA ILE A 91 -31.33 34.23 -14.04
C ILE A 91 -31.86 33.31 -12.93
N SER A 92 -32.13 33.85 -11.73
CA SER A 92 -32.61 33.10 -10.56
C SER A 92 -33.92 32.35 -10.83
N ASP A 93 -34.86 32.97 -11.56
CA ASP A 93 -36.15 32.35 -11.91
C ASP A 93 -35.93 31.10 -12.80
N TYR A 94 -35.00 31.19 -13.76
CA TYR A 94 -34.63 30.07 -14.61
C TYR A 94 -33.88 28.98 -13.84
N VAL A 95 -33.03 29.36 -12.89
CA VAL A 95 -32.38 28.39 -11.99
C VAL A 95 -33.44 27.60 -11.22
N LEU A 96 -34.41 28.28 -10.60
CA LEU A 96 -35.51 27.63 -9.89
C LEU A 96 -36.31 26.69 -10.79
N ALA A 97 -36.60 27.11 -12.02
CA ALA A 97 -37.27 26.28 -13.02
C ALA A 97 -36.50 24.98 -13.31
N ILE A 98 -35.17 25.03 -13.44
CA ILE A 98 -34.34 23.84 -13.67
C ILE A 98 -34.38 22.88 -12.47
N PHE A 99 -34.30 23.38 -11.24
CA PHE A 99 -34.46 22.54 -10.04
C PHE A 99 -35.83 21.86 -9.99
N ASN A 100 -36.88 22.52 -10.49
CA ASN A 100 -38.23 21.94 -10.54
C ASN A 100 -38.41 20.92 -11.67
N ASP A 101 -37.78 21.13 -12.83
CA ASP A 101 -37.90 20.27 -14.01
C ASP A 101 -37.16 18.93 -13.85
N ILE A 102 -36.02 18.93 -13.15
CA ILE A 102 -35.20 17.73 -13.02
C ILE A 102 -35.66 16.90 -11.81
N LYS A 103 -36.40 15.83 -12.12
CA LYS A 103 -37.00 14.93 -11.15
C LYS A 103 -36.12 13.72 -10.85
N TRP A 104 -36.29 13.16 -9.66
CA TRP A 104 -35.75 11.89 -9.27
C TRP A 104 -36.50 10.76 -10.01
N PRO A 105 -35.81 9.81 -10.65
CA PRO A 105 -36.45 8.88 -11.58
C PRO A 105 -37.37 7.86 -10.92
N THR A 106 -37.14 7.53 -9.64
CA THR A 106 -37.85 6.44 -8.96
C THR A 106 -39.08 6.89 -8.17
N VAL A 107 -39.29 8.20 -8.01
CA VAL A 107 -40.37 8.76 -7.19
C VAL A 107 -41.10 9.84 -7.98
N ILE A 108 -42.42 9.73 -8.03
CA ILE A 108 -43.27 10.65 -8.78
C ILE A 108 -43.14 12.06 -8.16
N ASP A 109 -42.90 13.04 -9.03
CA ASP A 109 -42.79 14.48 -8.72
C ASP A 109 -41.68 14.91 -7.75
N GLU A 110 -40.90 13.98 -7.23
CA GLU A 110 -39.75 14.28 -6.37
C GLU A 110 -38.65 14.98 -7.17
N LYS A 111 -38.18 16.13 -6.69
CA LYS A 111 -37.08 16.88 -7.32
C LYS A 111 -35.75 16.24 -6.93
N VAL A 112 -34.76 16.21 -7.82
CA VAL A 112 -33.42 15.71 -7.44
C VAL A 112 -32.85 16.50 -6.27
N CYS A 113 -32.94 17.82 -6.35
CA CYS A 113 -32.53 18.74 -5.30
C CYS A 113 -33.59 19.83 -5.14
N GLU A 114 -33.68 20.40 -3.95
CA GLU A 114 -34.37 21.66 -3.73
C GLU A 114 -33.38 22.82 -3.88
N LYS A 115 -33.85 23.92 -4.47
CA LYS A 115 -33.07 25.17 -4.50
C LYS A 115 -33.03 25.75 -3.09
N LYS A 116 -31.84 25.97 -2.57
CA LYS A 116 -31.57 26.65 -1.28
C LYS A 116 -30.67 27.85 -1.52
N GLU A 117 -31.00 28.99 -0.93
CA GLU A 117 -30.15 30.20 -0.96
C GLU A 117 -28.95 30.06 -0.02
N ASP A 118 -29.19 29.47 1.14
CA ASP A 118 -28.13 29.10 2.07
C ASP A 118 -28.15 27.58 2.33
N PRO A 119 -27.36 26.79 1.58
CA PRO A 119 -27.33 25.34 1.75
C PRO A 119 -26.71 24.88 3.07
N TYR A 120 -26.00 25.77 3.78
CA TYR A 120 -25.31 25.45 5.04
C TYR A 120 -25.86 26.20 6.26
N SER A 121 -26.79 27.15 6.06
CA SER A 121 -27.45 27.92 7.14
C SER A 121 -26.44 28.58 8.09
N SER A 122 -25.36 29.15 7.54
CA SER A 122 -24.22 29.66 8.29
C SER A 122 -23.67 30.94 7.69
N GLU A 123 -23.25 31.87 8.55
CA GLU A 123 -22.60 33.13 8.16
C GLU A 123 -21.30 32.91 7.36
N ASN A 124 -20.69 31.72 7.46
CA ASN A 124 -19.50 31.37 6.69
C ASN A 124 -19.72 30.11 5.85
N PRO A 125 -20.44 30.21 4.71
CA PRO A 125 -20.79 29.06 3.88
C PRO A 125 -19.55 28.40 3.24
N LYS A 126 -18.45 29.14 3.08
CA LYS A 126 -17.18 28.58 2.59
C LYS A 126 -16.56 27.65 3.64
N LEU A 127 -16.51 28.07 4.90
CA LEU A 127 -16.00 27.24 5.99
C LEU A 127 -16.85 25.97 6.16
N MET A 128 -18.17 26.10 6.07
CA MET A 128 -19.08 24.96 6.15
C MET A 128 -18.90 23.97 5.01
N LYS A 129 -18.69 24.47 3.78
CA LYS A 129 -18.34 23.59 2.67
C LYS A 129 -17.03 22.83 2.92
N GLU A 130 -15.99 23.50 3.39
CA GLU A 130 -14.72 22.86 3.71
C GLU A 130 -14.87 21.79 4.81
N LEU A 131 -15.73 22.04 5.80
CA LEU A 131 -16.05 21.09 6.86
C LEU A 131 -16.78 19.86 6.31
N ASP A 132 -17.82 20.08 5.50
CA ASP A 132 -18.58 19.01 4.86
C ASP A 132 -17.65 18.14 3.99
N ASP A 133 -16.78 18.77 3.18
CA ASP A 133 -15.77 18.07 2.36
C ASP A 133 -14.80 17.25 3.22
N TYR A 134 -14.32 17.80 4.35
CA TYR A 134 -13.51 17.06 5.31
C TYR A 134 -14.24 15.84 5.87
N CYS A 135 -15.50 15.97 6.29
CA CYS A 135 -16.27 14.88 6.87
C CYS A 135 -16.50 13.76 5.85
N GLU A 136 -16.80 14.08 4.58
CA GLU A 136 -16.88 13.05 3.53
C GLU A 136 -15.54 12.31 3.34
N ILE A 137 -14.42 13.04 3.36
CA ILE A 137 -13.08 12.43 3.25
C ILE A 137 -12.81 11.52 4.45
N ARG A 138 -13.14 11.99 5.66
CA ARG A 138 -13.00 11.23 6.90
C ARG A 138 -13.80 9.95 6.86
N ASP A 139 -15.08 10.02 6.52
CA ASP A 139 -15.98 8.87 6.58
C ASP A 139 -15.64 7.84 5.49
N THR A 140 -15.19 8.31 4.33
CA THR A 140 -14.71 7.43 3.24
C THR A 140 -13.41 6.72 3.59
N ASN A 141 -12.47 7.38 4.27
CA ASN A 141 -11.14 6.80 4.59
C ASN A 141 -11.07 6.12 5.96
N GLY A 142 -11.92 6.50 6.91
CA GLY A 142 -11.95 5.98 8.28
C GLY A 142 -12.53 4.57 8.38
N CYS A 143 -13.34 4.16 7.42
CA CYS A 143 -14.08 2.90 7.44
C CYS A 143 -13.43 1.78 6.59
N ASN A 144 -12.15 1.44 6.81
CA ASN A 144 -11.46 0.22 6.31
C ASN A 144 -10.60 0.33 5.02
N VAL A 145 -10.26 1.51 4.51
CA VAL A 145 -9.58 1.63 3.18
C VAL A 145 -8.05 1.83 3.27
N LEU A 146 -7.50 2.02 4.47
CA LEU A 146 -6.07 2.29 4.64
C LEU A 146 -5.25 1.01 4.45
N LYS A 147 -4.33 1.00 3.47
CA LYS A 147 -3.62 -0.22 3.03
C LYS A 147 -2.52 -0.67 4.00
N ASN A 148 -1.97 0.23 4.80
CA ASN A 148 -0.93 -0.06 5.79
C ASN A 148 -0.82 1.02 6.87
N LYS A 149 -0.12 0.68 7.97
CA LYS A 149 0.09 1.57 9.12
C LYS A 149 0.61 2.95 8.72
N ASN A 150 1.52 3.04 7.76
CA ASN A 150 2.06 4.33 7.32
C ASN A 150 1.00 5.20 6.64
N GLN A 151 0.08 4.62 5.87
CA GLN A 151 -1.04 5.38 5.31
C GLN A 151 -2.01 5.86 6.40
N CYS A 152 -2.26 5.02 7.41
CA CYS A 152 -3.06 5.43 8.57
C CYS A 152 -2.43 6.59 9.33
N LEU A 153 -1.11 6.53 9.61
CA LEU A 153 -0.38 7.62 10.25
C LEU A 153 -0.42 8.91 9.43
N LYS A 154 -0.28 8.82 8.10
CA LYS A 154 -0.45 9.98 7.21
C LYS A 154 -1.85 10.56 7.28
N PHE A 155 -2.87 9.71 7.38
CA PHE A 155 -4.26 10.14 7.52
C PHE A 155 -4.51 10.82 8.86
N ASN A 156 -3.95 10.31 9.96
CA ASN A 156 -3.98 11.01 11.24
C ASN A 156 -3.30 12.37 11.16
N SER A 157 -2.13 12.48 10.53
CA SER A 157 -1.50 13.80 10.32
C SER A 157 -2.40 14.77 9.53
N TYR A 158 -3.17 14.28 8.55
CA TYR A 158 -4.18 15.07 7.85
C TYR A 158 -5.31 15.51 8.79
N ILE A 159 -5.85 14.60 9.62
CA ILE A 159 -6.90 14.90 10.60
C ILE A 159 -6.43 15.98 11.57
N SER A 160 -5.25 15.81 12.19
CA SER A 160 -4.70 16.79 13.15
C SER A 160 -4.50 18.15 12.48
N GLY A 161 -3.95 18.18 11.26
CA GLY A 161 -3.77 19.43 10.50
C GLY A 161 -5.09 20.13 10.17
N LYS A 162 -6.15 19.38 9.81
CA LYS A 162 -7.49 19.97 9.60
C LYS A 162 -8.10 20.45 10.92
N LYS A 163 -7.91 19.73 12.03
CA LYS A 163 -8.37 20.17 13.36
C LYS A 163 -7.79 21.54 13.73
N GLU A 164 -6.48 21.69 13.59
CA GLU A 164 -5.80 22.98 13.84
C GLU A 164 -6.31 24.09 12.92
N TYR A 165 -6.49 23.80 11.63
CA TYR A 165 -7.05 24.73 10.66
C TYR A 165 -8.43 25.25 11.09
N PHE A 166 -9.38 24.35 11.35
CA PHE A 166 -10.74 24.74 11.73
C PHE A 166 -10.78 25.43 13.10
N PHE A 167 -9.93 25.00 14.04
CA PHE A 167 -9.83 25.62 15.35
C PHE A 167 -9.39 27.08 15.22
N SER A 168 -8.37 27.35 14.40
CA SER A 168 -7.92 28.72 14.13
C SER A 168 -9.02 29.55 13.47
N LYS A 169 -9.72 29.01 12.47
CA LYS A 169 -10.79 29.72 11.77
C LYS A 169 -11.94 30.08 12.70
N ILE A 170 -12.38 29.15 13.53
CA ILE A 170 -13.45 29.38 14.49
C ILE A 170 -13.02 30.36 15.57
N LYS A 171 -11.78 30.30 16.07
CA LYS A 171 -11.26 31.28 17.03
C LYS A 171 -11.29 32.71 16.47
N ASP A 172 -11.03 32.88 15.18
CA ASP A 172 -11.08 34.18 14.51
C ASP A 172 -12.51 34.70 14.29
N ILE A 173 -13.45 33.81 13.99
CA ILE A 173 -14.86 34.16 13.77
C ILE A 173 -15.57 34.39 15.11
N CYS A 174 -15.40 33.46 16.06
CA CYS A 174 -15.98 33.48 17.40
C CYS A 174 -15.11 34.26 18.40
N ARG A 175 -14.90 35.55 18.15
CA ARG A 175 -14.17 36.43 19.09
C ARG A 175 -15.04 36.89 20.26
N THR A 176 -16.36 36.88 20.10
CA THR A 176 -17.31 37.33 21.12
C THR A 176 -17.89 36.14 21.89
N PRO A 177 -18.29 36.35 23.17
CA PRO A 177 -18.92 35.31 23.99
C PRO A 177 -20.20 34.73 23.39
N ASP A 178 -20.92 35.50 22.57
CA ASP A 178 -22.21 35.12 21.97
C ASP A 178 -22.08 34.29 20.68
N CYS A 179 -20.87 33.83 20.35
CA CYS A 179 -20.68 33.04 19.14
C CYS A 179 -21.39 31.68 19.22
N LYS A 180 -22.34 31.48 18.32
CA LYS A 180 -23.13 30.25 18.19
C LYS A 180 -22.35 29.21 17.40
N LYS A 181 -21.41 28.52 18.05
CA LYS A 181 -20.61 27.43 17.43
C LYS A 181 -21.48 26.29 16.87
N ASN A 182 -22.63 26.06 17.48
CA ASN A 182 -23.65 25.12 17.00
C ASN A 182 -24.16 25.44 15.58
N ASN A 183 -24.03 26.68 15.10
CA ASN A 183 -24.33 27.06 13.71
C ASN A 183 -23.35 26.43 12.69
N TYR A 184 -22.28 25.78 13.16
CA TYR A 184 -21.29 25.10 12.32
C TYR A 184 -21.41 23.57 12.43
N THR A 185 -22.60 23.06 12.16
CA THR A 185 -22.94 21.64 12.25
C THR A 185 -23.56 21.19 10.94
N ILE A 186 -23.01 20.12 10.34
CA ILE A 186 -23.58 19.43 9.18
C ILE A 186 -24.50 18.30 9.64
N ASP A 187 -24.02 17.51 10.59
CA ASP A 187 -24.74 16.42 11.27
C ASP A 187 -24.08 16.15 12.63
N ASP A 188 -24.62 15.19 13.40
CA ASP A 188 -24.17 14.85 14.75
C ASP A 188 -22.68 14.43 14.81
N ASN A 189 -22.14 13.89 13.72
CA ASN A 189 -20.75 13.43 13.62
C ASN A 189 -19.84 14.45 12.89
N CYS A 190 -20.38 15.56 12.41
CA CYS A 190 -19.68 16.57 11.62
C CYS A 190 -20.03 17.98 12.11
N SER A 191 -19.38 18.40 13.18
CA SER A 191 -19.63 19.69 13.85
C SER A 191 -18.35 20.36 14.38
N LEU A 192 -18.28 21.69 14.28
CA LEU A 192 -17.22 22.48 14.93
C LEU A 192 -17.52 22.80 16.39
N ASP A 193 -18.72 22.48 16.89
CA ASP A 193 -19.00 22.52 18.33
C ASP A 193 -18.34 21.33 19.04
N ASN A 194 -18.42 20.15 18.42
CA ASN A 194 -17.76 18.93 18.90
C ASN A 194 -16.55 18.57 18.03
N MET A 195 -15.49 19.37 18.17
CA MET A 195 -14.26 19.19 17.38
C MET A 195 -13.53 17.89 17.70
N ASP A 196 -13.61 17.38 18.93
CA ASP A 196 -12.90 16.14 19.28
C ASP A 196 -13.50 14.91 18.59
N ASP A 197 -14.83 14.88 18.45
CA ASP A 197 -15.51 13.82 17.72
C ASP A 197 -15.36 13.98 16.21
N THR A 198 -15.49 15.22 15.71
CA THR A 198 -15.35 15.49 14.28
C THR A 198 -13.95 15.17 13.76
N PHE A 199 -12.92 15.54 14.51
CA PHE A 199 -11.52 15.34 14.15
C PHE A 199 -10.88 14.19 14.92
N ARG A 200 -11.64 13.11 15.16
CA ARG A 200 -11.16 11.94 15.88
C ARG A 200 -10.10 11.19 15.06
N GLU A 201 -8.90 11.07 15.62
CA GLU A 201 -7.82 10.29 15.03
C GLU A 201 -8.09 8.78 15.09
N ILE A 202 -7.56 8.04 14.10
CA ILE A 202 -7.72 6.60 14.01
C ILE A 202 -6.64 5.92 14.86
N ASN A 203 -7.02 4.96 15.69
CA ASN A 203 -6.04 4.13 16.39
C ASN A 203 -5.41 3.11 15.41
N CYS A 204 -4.33 3.52 14.75
CA CYS A 204 -3.64 2.71 13.75
C CYS A 204 -3.07 1.40 14.32
N ASP A 205 -2.63 1.39 15.59
CA ASP A 205 -2.06 0.19 16.19
C ASP A 205 -3.11 -0.91 16.37
N VAL A 206 -4.30 -0.55 16.85
CA VAL A 206 -5.41 -1.48 17.01
C VAL A 206 -5.91 -1.96 15.65
N LEU A 207 -6.02 -1.05 14.67
CA LEU A 207 -6.48 -1.38 13.32
C LEU A 207 -5.60 -2.45 12.66
N TYR A 208 -4.27 -2.31 12.70
CA TYR A 208 -3.36 -3.26 12.05
C TYR A 208 -3.09 -4.52 12.88
N LYS A 209 -3.09 -4.47 14.21
CA LYS A 209 -3.08 -5.69 15.04
C LYS A 209 -4.30 -6.58 14.75
N LYS A 210 -5.46 -5.97 14.48
CA LYS A 210 -6.69 -6.68 14.10
C LYS A 210 -6.59 -7.31 12.70
N LEU A 211 -5.92 -6.66 11.75
CA LEU A 211 -5.68 -7.20 10.42
C LEU A 211 -4.67 -8.36 10.44
N GLU A 212 -3.56 -8.22 11.17
CA GLU A 212 -2.56 -9.29 11.36
C GLU A 212 -3.15 -10.54 12.04
N SER A 213 -4.13 -10.38 12.93
CA SER A 213 -4.83 -11.49 13.58
C SER A 213 -5.94 -12.12 12.72
N GLN A 214 -6.35 -11.46 11.64
CA GLN A 214 -7.32 -11.97 10.66
C GLN A 214 -6.64 -12.51 9.39
N GLU A 215 -5.36 -12.23 9.16
CA GLU A 215 -4.60 -12.95 8.15
C GLU A 215 -4.58 -14.44 8.53
N PRO A 216 -5.04 -15.35 7.63
CA PRO A 216 -4.87 -16.76 7.89
C PRO A 216 -3.37 -17.01 8.06
N ALA A 217 -3.00 -17.74 9.12
CA ALA A 217 -1.63 -18.22 9.32
C ALA A 217 -1.10 -18.72 7.97
N PRO A 218 0.17 -18.42 7.60
CA PRO A 218 0.71 -18.86 6.33
C PRO A 218 0.40 -20.34 6.22
N ILE A 219 -0.40 -20.70 5.21
CA ILE A 219 -0.72 -22.09 4.94
C ILE A 219 0.62 -22.70 4.59
N ILE A 220 1.29 -23.28 5.60
CA ILE A 220 2.33 -24.25 5.39
C ILE A 220 1.57 -25.34 4.66
N LYS A 221 1.61 -25.33 3.32
CA LYS A 221 1.22 -26.49 2.54
C LYS A 221 2.12 -27.59 3.06
N GLU A 222 1.58 -28.43 3.95
CA GLU A 222 2.16 -29.73 4.22
C GLU A 222 2.27 -30.39 2.84
N ARG A 223 3.48 -30.40 2.30
CA ARG A 223 3.75 -31.08 1.05
C ARG A 223 3.28 -32.51 1.25
N SER A 224 2.47 -33.00 0.32
CA SER A 224 1.98 -34.37 0.43
C SER A 224 3.19 -35.31 0.53
N PRO A 225 3.08 -36.45 1.23
CA PRO A 225 4.17 -37.44 1.30
C PRO A 225 4.65 -37.87 -0.10
N LEU A 226 3.77 -37.76 -1.09
CA LEU A 226 4.01 -38.07 -2.49
C LEU A 226 4.89 -37.02 -3.18
N GLU A 227 4.70 -35.73 -2.90
CA GLU A 227 5.60 -34.67 -3.37
C GLU A 227 6.98 -34.78 -2.73
N ILE A 228 7.05 -35.06 -1.43
CA ILE A 228 8.34 -35.26 -0.72
C ILE A 228 9.09 -36.46 -1.31
N GLY A 229 8.39 -37.59 -1.53
CA GLY A 229 8.96 -38.78 -2.17
C GLY A 229 9.47 -38.50 -3.58
N PHE A 230 8.70 -37.75 -4.39
CA PHE A 230 9.11 -37.35 -5.74
C PHE A 230 10.39 -36.50 -5.74
N PHE A 231 10.49 -35.49 -4.86
CA PHE A 231 11.69 -34.66 -4.74
C PHE A 231 12.93 -35.47 -4.34
N ILE A 232 12.78 -36.43 -3.42
CA ILE A 232 13.88 -37.31 -3.00
C ILE A 232 14.37 -38.15 -4.17
N ILE A 233 13.45 -38.81 -4.90
CA ILE A 233 13.80 -39.67 -6.04
C ILE A 233 14.51 -38.86 -7.14
N VAL A 234 13.96 -37.69 -7.50
CA VAL A 234 14.56 -36.81 -8.52
C VAL A 234 15.95 -36.34 -8.08
N SER A 235 16.13 -35.97 -6.80
CA SER A 235 17.44 -35.60 -6.27
C SER A 235 18.45 -36.75 -6.35
N PHE A 236 18.07 -37.99 -6.02
CA PHE A 236 18.97 -39.15 -6.14
C PHE A 236 19.36 -39.44 -7.58
N ILE A 237 18.43 -39.33 -8.53
CA ILE A 237 18.71 -39.52 -9.96
C ILE A 237 19.68 -38.45 -10.46
N LEU A 238 19.45 -37.18 -10.14
CA LEU A 238 20.34 -36.08 -10.52
C LEU A 238 21.73 -36.23 -9.88
N PHE A 239 21.79 -36.64 -8.62
CA PHE A 239 23.06 -36.90 -7.93
C PHE A 239 23.82 -38.08 -8.57
N TYR A 240 23.13 -39.16 -8.91
CA TYR A 240 23.72 -40.29 -9.61
C TYR A 240 24.29 -39.90 -10.99
N LEU A 241 23.52 -39.13 -11.77
CA LEU A 241 23.98 -38.59 -13.04
C LEU A 241 25.18 -37.64 -12.88
N PHE A 242 25.20 -36.85 -11.80
CA PHE A 242 26.34 -36.00 -11.46
C PHE A 242 27.59 -36.81 -11.13
N ILE A 243 27.47 -37.91 -10.38
CA ILE A 243 28.60 -38.82 -10.12
C ILE A 243 29.10 -39.47 -11.41
N LEU A 244 28.21 -39.96 -12.27
CA LEU A 244 28.59 -40.50 -13.59
C LEU A 244 29.29 -39.45 -14.47
N PHE A 245 28.81 -38.21 -14.42
CA PHE A 245 29.45 -37.09 -15.10
C PHE A 245 30.86 -36.84 -14.54
N LEU A 246 31.02 -36.82 -13.22
CA LEU A 246 32.34 -36.66 -12.60
C LEU A 246 33.28 -37.83 -12.93
N GLU A 247 32.78 -39.06 -12.99
CA GLU A 247 33.56 -40.23 -13.36
C GLU A 247 34.04 -40.17 -14.82
N LYS A 248 33.18 -39.69 -15.73
CA LYS A 248 33.47 -39.62 -17.17
C LYS A 248 34.31 -38.39 -17.56
N PHE A 249 34.10 -37.24 -16.92
CA PHE A 249 34.67 -35.95 -17.32
C PHE A 249 35.72 -35.37 -16.36
N THR A 250 35.96 -36.01 -15.22
CA THR A 250 37.03 -35.63 -14.29
C THR A 250 37.97 -36.84 -14.12
N PRO A 251 39.31 -36.67 -14.13
CA PRO A 251 40.24 -37.79 -13.96
C PRO A 251 40.33 -38.23 -12.49
N VAL A 252 39.19 -38.43 -11.81
CA VAL A 252 39.10 -38.82 -10.39
C VAL A 252 39.72 -40.21 -10.19
N GLY A 253 39.63 -41.10 -11.18
CA GLY A 253 40.31 -42.39 -11.15
C GLY A 253 41.84 -42.28 -10.97
N SER A 254 42.48 -41.31 -11.64
CA SER A 254 43.93 -41.07 -11.49
C SER A 254 44.30 -40.50 -10.10
N ILE A 255 43.38 -39.77 -9.49
CA ILE A 255 43.55 -39.15 -8.16
C ILE A 255 43.36 -40.21 -7.07
N ILE A 256 42.35 -41.07 -7.20
CA ILE A 256 42.10 -42.21 -6.28
C ILE A 256 43.26 -43.20 -6.32
N HIS A 257 43.80 -43.53 -7.51
CA HIS A 257 45.01 -44.34 -7.62
C HIS A 257 46.21 -43.68 -6.94
N ARG A 258 46.35 -42.35 -7.02
CA ARG A 258 47.41 -41.60 -6.34
C ARG A 258 47.28 -41.66 -4.82
N PHE A 259 46.07 -41.53 -4.28
CA PHE A 259 45.81 -41.66 -2.84
C PHE A 259 46.01 -43.10 -2.35
N LYS A 260 45.58 -44.10 -3.13
CA LYS A 260 45.78 -45.51 -2.79
C LYS A 260 47.28 -45.87 -2.78
N ARG A 261 48.06 -45.39 -3.76
CA ARG A 261 49.52 -45.58 -3.82
C ARG A 261 50.23 -44.93 -2.63
N ARG A 262 49.87 -43.69 -2.28
CA ARG A 262 50.39 -43.01 -1.08
C ARG A 262 50.12 -43.78 0.22
N LYS A 263 48.95 -44.43 0.35
CA LYS A 263 48.63 -45.25 1.53
C LYS A 263 49.48 -46.53 1.59
N TYR A 264 49.74 -47.17 0.46
CA TYR A 264 50.63 -48.35 0.41
C TYR A 264 52.11 -47.98 0.65
N ASP A 265 52.59 -46.87 0.09
CA ASP A 265 53.96 -46.41 0.32
C ASP A 265 54.20 -46.01 1.79
N LEU A 266 53.21 -45.36 2.43
CA LEU A 266 53.29 -45.03 3.86
C LEU A 266 53.31 -46.29 4.74
N LYS A 267 52.48 -47.30 4.41
CA LYS A 267 52.48 -48.58 5.14
C LYS A 267 53.81 -49.34 4.97
N ARG A 268 54.37 -49.34 3.76
CA ARG A 268 55.64 -50.00 3.45
C ARG A 268 56.84 -49.33 4.15
N ASN A 269 56.80 -48.02 4.34
CA ASN A 269 57.87 -47.31 5.05
C ASN A 269 57.83 -47.56 6.57
N ILE A 270 56.64 -47.75 7.15
CA ILE A 270 56.49 -48.10 8.58
C ILE A 270 56.94 -49.55 8.82
N GLU A 271 56.58 -50.50 7.95
CA GLU A 271 57.03 -51.91 8.08
C GLU A 271 58.56 -52.08 7.90
N LYS A 272 59.22 -51.19 7.16
CA LYS A 272 60.69 -51.23 7.00
C LYS A 272 61.45 -50.64 8.19
N GLU A 273 60.87 -49.69 8.91
CA GLU A 273 61.49 -49.07 10.07
C GLU A 273 61.44 -49.97 11.32
N ASP A 274 60.49 -50.92 11.37
CA ASP A 274 60.41 -51.94 12.42
C ASP A 274 61.34 -53.14 12.18
N ASP A 275 61.64 -53.53 10.94
CA ASP A 275 62.47 -54.72 10.64
C ASP A 275 63.99 -54.47 10.84
N ASP A 276 64.46 -53.25 10.55
CA ASP A 276 65.87 -52.86 10.79
C ASP A 276 66.17 -52.60 12.29
N ARG A 277 65.14 -52.58 13.16
CA ARG A 277 65.28 -52.35 14.60
C ARG A 277 65.48 -53.64 15.42
N TYR A 278 65.30 -54.81 14.81
CA TYR A 278 65.37 -56.11 15.50
C TYR A 278 66.65 -56.93 15.24
N THR A 279 67.66 -56.40 14.52
CA THR A 279 68.90 -57.15 14.23
C THR A 279 70.18 -56.60 14.87
N LEU A 280 70.10 -55.55 15.69
CA LEU A 280 71.19 -55.11 16.56
C LEU A 280 70.73 -55.12 18.01
N TYR A 281 70.92 -56.22 18.73
CA TYR A 281 71.24 -56.28 20.17
C TYR A 281 71.15 -57.72 20.67
N HIS A 282 72.24 -58.47 20.57
CA HIS A 282 72.69 -59.38 21.62
C HIS A 282 74.17 -59.71 21.40
N SER A 283 75.03 -58.96 22.09
CA SER A 283 76.39 -59.37 22.39
C SER A 283 76.48 -59.80 23.86
N ASP A 284 77.44 -60.69 24.09
CA ASP A 284 78.21 -60.85 25.33
C ASP A 284 77.66 -61.78 26.41
N THR A 285 77.89 -63.08 26.19
CA THR A 285 78.37 -63.96 27.28
C THR A 285 79.79 -64.41 26.93
N MET A 286 80.77 -64.00 27.75
CA MET A 286 82.16 -64.46 27.69
C MET A 286 82.38 -65.69 28.62
N PRO A 287 83.43 -66.49 28.37
CA PRO A 287 83.42 -67.96 28.53
C PRO A 287 84.12 -68.46 29.81
N SER A 288 83.93 -69.74 30.15
CA SER A 288 84.78 -70.48 31.09
C SER A 288 85.47 -71.67 30.40
N ASP A 289 86.80 -71.63 30.38
CA ASP A 289 87.78 -72.72 30.26
C ASP A 289 87.45 -73.97 29.41
N SER A 290 88.21 -74.15 28.31
CA SER A 290 89.16 -75.27 28.23
C SER A 290 89.98 -75.21 26.93
N GLU A 291 91.30 -75.09 27.10
CA GLU A 291 92.35 -75.74 26.31
C GLU A 291 92.56 -75.40 24.82
N ASN A 292 93.66 -74.67 24.62
CA ASN A 292 94.83 -75.13 23.85
C ASN A 292 94.61 -75.47 22.36
N LYS A 293 94.89 -74.49 21.49
CA LYS A 293 95.71 -74.69 20.28
C LYS A 293 96.38 -73.37 19.87
N ARG A 294 97.69 -73.28 20.17
CA ARG A 294 98.67 -72.49 19.40
C ARG A 294 98.68 -73.07 17.97
N TYR A 295 98.94 -72.34 16.88
CA TYR A 295 100.25 -71.99 16.31
C TYR A 295 99.99 -71.15 15.02
N TYR A 296 100.55 -69.95 14.87
CA TYR A 296 101.72 -69.52 14.04
C TYR A 296 101.41 -68.74 12.74
N ILE A 297 101.55 -67.41 12.86
CA ILE A 297 102.34 -66.43 12.08
C ILE A 297 102.80 -66.79 10.64
N GLU A 298 102.55 -65.90 9.67
CA GLU A 298 103.61 -65.29 8.83
C GLU A 298 103.17 -64.03 8.07
N TYR A 299 104.03 -62.99 8.07
CA TYR A 299 103.97 -61.89 7.12
C TYR A 299 104.88 -62.23 5.93
N GLY A 300 104.36 -62.16 4.72
CA GLY A 300 105.15 -62.29 3.49
C GLY A 300 104.73 -61.27 2.45
N ARG A 301 105.62 -60.31 2.18
CA ARG A 301 105.65 -59.55 0.91
C ARG A 301 106.68 -60.22 0.02
N PRO A 302 106.39 -60.43 -1.28
CA PRO A 302 107.43 -60.23 -2.28
C PRO A 302 106.97 -59.53 -3.58
N HIS A 303 107.95 -58.83 -4.15
CA HIS A 303 108.19 -58.22 -5.47
C HIS A 303 107.33 -58.63 -6.69
N ASN A 304 106.72 -57.66 -7.38
CA ASN A 304 107.27 -56.84 -8.47
C ASN A 304 106.36 -55.62 -8.71
#